data_AF-A0A7J6PKC1-F1
#
_entry.id   AF-A0A7J6PKC1-F1
#
_cell.length_a   1.000
_cell.length_b   1.000
_cell.length_c   1.000
_cell.angle_alpha   90.00
_cell.angle_beta   90.00
_cell.angle_gamma   90.00
#
_symmetry.space_group_name_H-M   'P 1'
#
loop_
_entity.id
_entity.type
_entity.pdbx_description
1 polymer ?
#
loop_
_entity_poly.entity_id
_entity_poly.type
_entity_poly.pdbx_seq_one_letter_code
_entity_poly.pdbx_strand_id
1 'polypeptide(L)'
;RAATEEQMKALAERTKKAEEKLIAEKKAERSKEKSRQVDMSRRAPAADSSSGRSSGSASMAALARQGLAGGDTMALDRVLHTTNNAVMAATARDITGPEAAQILSHICMALDKSPARAVVLSEWTRNLLLVHAGYLSGHP
;
A
#
# COMPACT_ATOMS: atom_id res chain seq x y z
N ARG A 1 32.36 1.33 40.17
CA ARG A 1 32.50 1.62 38.72
C ARG A 1 32.52 0.35 37.85
N ALA A 2 32.82 -0.85 38.37
CA ALA A 2 32.81 -2.10 37.58
C ALA A 2 31.41 -2.67 37.27
N ALA A 3 30.43 -2.51 38.16
CA ALA A 3 29.08 -3.08 38.00
C ALA A 3 28.29 -2.55 36.78
N THR A 4 28.63 -1.35 36.30
CA THR A 4 27.98 -0.71 35.14
C THR A 4 28.53 -1.21 33.80
N GLU A 5 29.79 -1.64 33.74
CA GLU A 5 30.39 -2.17 32.51
C GLU A 5 29.93 -3.59 32.20
N GLU A 6 29.77 -4.41 33.24
CA GLU A 6 29.27 -5.78 33.12
C GLU A 6 27.81 -5.80 32.66
N GLN A 7 26.99 -4.88 33.17
CA GLN A 7 25.61 -4.71 32.73
C GLN A 7 25.49 -4.22 31.28
N MET A 8 26.38 -3.32 30.83
CA MET A 8 26.40 -2.87 29.43
C MET A 8 26.83 -4.00 28.48
N LYS A 9 27.82 -4.81 28.84
CA LYS A 9 28.23 -5.98 28.03
C LYS A 9 27.11 -7.00 27.91
N ALA A 10 26.42 -7.29 29.02
CA ALA A 10 25.28 -8.21 29.01
C ALA A 10 24.10 -7.70 28.15
N LEU A 11 23.87 -6.38 28.11
CA LEU A 11 22.84 -5.79 27.26
C LEU A 11 23.22 -5.87 25.77
N ALA A 12 24.49 -5.59 25.44
CA ALA A 12 24.99 -5.66 24.06
C ALA A 12 24.97 -7.09 23.48
N GLU A 13 25.27 -8.11 24.30
CA GLU A 13 25.14 -9.51 23.86
C GLU A 13 23.68 -9.91 23.66
N ARG A 14 22.77 -9.42 24.52
CA ARG A 14 21.34 -9.68 24.38
C ARG A 14 20.75 -9.04 23.12
N THR A 15 21.15 -7.82 22.78
CA THR A 15 20.69 -7.15 21.56
C THR A 15 21.21 -7.85 20.31
N LYS A 16 22.50 -8.20 20.27
CA LYS A 16 23.09 -8.93 19.15
C LYS A 16 22.40 -10.28 18.89
N LYS A 17 22.13 -11.04 19.96
CA LYS A 17 21.42 -12.33 19.86
C LYS A 17 19.96 -12.18 19.39
N ALA A 18 19.31 -11.07 19.75
CA ALA A 18 17.95 -10.78 19.30
C ALA A 18 17.92 -10.41 17.81
N GLU A 19 18.88 -9.61 17.33
CA GLU A 19 18.99 -9.23 15.91
C GLU A 19 19.26 -10.45 15.02
N GLU A 20 20.19 -11.33 15.41
CA GLU A 20 20.49 -12.57 14.67
C GLU A 20 19.25 -13.48 14.56
N LYS A 21 18.44 -13.55 15.62
CA LYS A 21 17.19 -14.33 15.62
C LYS A 21 16.14 -13.73 14.66
N LEU A 22 15.99 -12.40 14.65
CA LEU A 22 15.08 -11.71 13.72
C LEU A 22 15.50 -11.86 12.25
N ILE A 23 16.81 -11.89 11.97
CA ILE A 23 17.33 -12.12 10.62
C ILE A 23 17.07 -13.57 10.19
N ALA A 24 17.25 -14.54 11.07
CA ALA A 24 16.97 -15.96 10.78
C ALA A 24 15.47 -16.21 10.51
N GLU A 25 14.60 -15.60 11.30
CA GLU A 25 13.14 -15.72 11.15
C GLU A 25 12.65 -15.07 9.85
N LYS A 26 13.15 -13.88 9.49
CA LYS A 26 12.84 -13.23 8.21
C LYS A 26 13.35 -14.03 7.00
N LYS A 27 14.51 -14.70 7.10
CA LYS A 27 15.01 -15.58 6.03
C LYS A 27 14.15 -16.84 5.87
N ALA A 28 13.65 -17.40 6.97
CA ALA A 28 12.76 -18.56 6.93
C ALA A 28 11.40 -18.23 6.28
N GLU A 29 10.82 -17.06 6.57
CA GLU A 29 9.56 -16.61 5.92
C GLU A 29 9.73 -16.35 4.42
N ARG A 30 10.82 -15.70 3.99
CA ARG A 30 11.10 -15.51 2.55
C ARG A 30 11.26 -16.83 1.79
N SER A 31 11.75 -17.89 2.43
CA SER A 31 11.87 -19.21 1.81
C SER A 31 10.52 -19.92 1.66
N LYS A 32 9.53 -19.64 2.51
CA LYS A 32 8.16 -20.21 2.40
C LYS A 32 7.31 -19.49 1.36
N GLU A 33 7.47 -18.18 1.23
CA GLU A 33 6.82 -17.36 0.19
C GLU A 33 7.24 -17.83 -1.22
N LYS A 34 8.54 -18.10 -1.42
CA LYS A 34 9.09 -18.51 -2.72
C LYS A 34 8.61 -19.89 -3.19
N SER A 35 8.31 -20.81 -2.26
CA SER A 35 7.80 -22.15 -2.60
C SER A 35 6.32 -22.15 -2.97
N ARG A 36 5.51 -21.23 -2.43
CA ARG A 36 4.08 -21.10 -2.78
C ARG A 36 3.85 -20.55 -4.19
N GLN A 37 4.81 -19.80 -4.73
CA GLN A 37 4.69 -19.18 -6.06
C GLN A 37 4.91 -20.16 -7.23
N VAL A 38 5.55 -21.32 -7.00
CA VAL A 38 5.92 -22.26 -8.07
C VAL A 38 4.81 -23.29 -8.37
N ASP A 39 3.95 -23.60 -7.40
CA ASP A 39 2.92 -24.65 -7.55
C ASP A 39 1.69 -24.18 -8.38
N MET A 40 1.42 -22.88 -8.43
CA MET A 40 0.26 -22.31 -9.16
C MET A 40 0.47 -22.17 -10.69
N SER A 41 1.64 -22.52 -11.22
CA SER A 41 2.00 -22.30 -12.63
C SER A 41 1.65 -23.45 -13.60
N ARG A 42 1.01 -24.54 -13.16
CA ARG A 42 0.83 -25.76 -13.97
C ARG A 42 -0.59 -26.15 -14.40
N ARG A 43 -1.58 -25.27 -14.36
CA ARG A 43 -2.94 -25.62 -14.84
C ARG A 43 -3.57 -24.55 -15.73
N ALA A 44 -3.32 -24.69 -17.04
CA ALA A 44 -4.09 -24.00 -18.08
C ALA A 44 -5.44 -24.71 -18.30
N PRO A 45 -6.47 -23.96 -18.71
CA PRO A 45 -7.11 -24.27 -19.97
C PRO A 45 -7.20 -23.05 -20.91
N ALA A 46 -7.35 -23.36 -22.20
CA ALA A 46 -7.40 -22.45 -23.34
C ALA A 46 -8.82 -21.86 -23.58
N ALA A 47 -8.84 -20.77 -24.37
CA ALA A 47 -10.00 -20.01 -24.90
C ALA A 47 -10.74 -19.15 -23.85
N ASP A 48 -11.19 -17.92 -24.10
CA ASP A 48 -11.50 -17.18 -25.32
C ASP A 48 -11.35 -15.66 -25.03
N SER A 49 -11.29 -14.89 -26.10
CA SER A 49 -11.10 -13.45 -26.21
C SER A 49 -11.86 -12.52 -25.24
N SER A 50 -11.13 -11.55 -24.66
CA SER A 50 -11.45 -10.10 -24.55
C SER A 50 -11.00 -9.44 -23.23
N SER A 51 -10.38 -8.26 -23.39
CA SER A 51 -9.85 -7.34 -22.38
C SER A 51 -8.57 -7.77 -21.64
N GLY A 52 -7.51 -7.01 -21.88
CA GLY A 52 -6.25 -7.13 -21.18
C GLY A 52 -6.41 -6.82 -19.69
N ARG A 53 -6.68 -7.83 -18.88
CA ARG A 53 -6.47 -7.77 -17.44
C ARG A 53 -4.97 -7.87 -17.20
N SER A 54 -4.33 -6.72 -17.08
CA SER A 54 -2.99 -6.59 -16.52
C SER A 54 -2.90 -7.48 -15.29
N SER A 55 -1.92 -8.39 -15.26
CA SER A 55 -1.55 -9.20 -14.09
C SER A 55 -1.58 -8.32 -12.83
N GLY A 56 -2.69 -8.38 -12.10
CA GLY A 56 -3.22 -7.23 -11.37
C GLY A 56 -2.53 -7.06 -10.03
N SER A 57 -1.84 -5.93 -9.84
CA SER A 57 -1.58 -5.46 -8.49
C SER A 57 -2.90 -5.38 -7.73
N ALA A 58 -2.95 -5.92 -6.51
CA ALA A 58 -4.15 -5.88 -5.68
C ALA A 58 -4.62 -4.42 -5.53
N SER A 59 -5.89 -4.16 -5.80
CA SER A 59 -6.53 -2.85 -5.71
C SER A 59 -7.14 -2.64 -4.33
N MET A 60 -7.13 -1.39 -3.84
CA MET A 60 -7.72 -1.00 -2.56
C MET A 60 -9.06 -0.29 -2.70
N ALA A 61 -9.70 -0.35 -3.87
CA ALA A 61 -10.92 0.41 -4.16
C ALA A 61 -12.09 0.10 -3.20
N ALA A 62 -12.22 -1.16 -2.75
CA ALA A 62 -13.22 -1.53 -1.75
C ALA A 62 -12.99 -0.82 -0.40
N LEU A 63 -11.73 -0.74 0.05
CA LEU A 63 -11.37 -0.04 1.28
C LEU A 63 -11.54 1.48 1.14
N ALA A 64 -11.21 2.04 -0.02
CA ALA A 64 -11.44 3.46 -0.32
C ALA A 64 -12.93 3.79 -0.22
N ARG A 65 -13.80 3.00 -0.85
CA ARG A 65 -15.25 3.16 -0.76
C ARG A 65 -15.79 3.01 0.65
N GLN A 66 -15.25 2.08 1.44
CA GLN A 66 -15.60 1.94 2.85
C GLN A 66 -15.28 3.21 3.65
N GLY A 67 -14.14 3.85 3.38
CA GLY A 67 -13.77 5.11 4.00
C GLY A 67 -14.65 6.27 3.57
N LEU A 68 -14.97 6.37 2.28
CA LEU A 68 -15.85 7.40 1.73
C LEU A 68 -17.29 7.30 2.23
N ALA A 69 -17.80 6.08 2.44
CA ALA A 69 -19.14 5.84 2.97
C ALA A 69 -19.32 6.27 4.44
N GLY A 70 -18.25 6.70 5.12
CA GLY A 70 -18.30 7.18 6.51
C GLY A 70 -18.34 6.07 7.58
N GLY A 71 -18.25 4.79 7.18
CA GLY A 71 -18.28 3.65 8.10
C GLY A 71 -16.95 3.37 8.81
N ASP A 72 -15.82 3.75 8.21
CA ASP A 72 -14.49 3.66 8.83
C ASP A 72 -13.64 4.87 8.42
N THR A 73 -13.57 5.87 9.30
CA THR A 73 -12.84 7.12 9.04
C THR A 73 -11.34 6.92 8.83
N MET A 74 -10.78 5.79 9.27
CA MET A 74 -9.38 5.44 9.10
C MET A 74 -9.12 4.64 7.83
N ALA A 75 -10.15 4.05 7.22
CA ALA A 75 -9.99 3.23 6.01
C ALA A 75 -9.40 4.04 4.85
N LEU A 76 -9.92 5.24 4.60
CA LEU A 76 -9.41 6.09 3.52
C LEU A 76 -7.98 6.55 3.82
N ASP A 77 -7.67 6.86 5.08
CA ASP A 77 -6.31 7.25 5.47
C ASP A 77 -5.33 6.10 5.25
N ARG A 78 -5.70 4.84 5.55
CA ARG A 78 -4.87 3.66 5.23
C ARG A 78 -4.61 3.51 3.74
N VAL A 79 -5.62 3.75 2.89
CA VAL A 79 -5.44 3.76 1.43
C VAL A 79 -4.40 4.82 1.03
N LEU A 80 -4.56 6.06 1.51
CA LEU A 80 -3.69 7.19 1.20
C LEU A 80 -2.29 7.09 1.84
N HIS A 81 -2.05 6.13 2.72
CA HIS A 81 -0.71 5.80 3.23
C HIS A 81 0.04 4.79 2.34
N THR A 82 -0.64 4.18 1.36
CA THR A 82 -0.01 3.23 0.44
C THR A 82 0.93 3.95 -0.51
N THR A 83 2.17 3.48 -0.57
CA THR A 83 3.25 4.01 -1.43
C THR A 83 3.54 3.12 -2.65
N ASN A 84 2.87 1.97 -2.75
CA ASN A 84 3.03 1.09 -3.91
C ASN A 84 2.29 1.68 -5.12
N ASN A 85 3.04 2.27 -6.04
CA ASN A 85 2.49 2.92 -7.23
C ASN A 85 1.61 1.99 -8.08
N ALA A 86 1.92 0.69 -8.16
CA ALA A 86 1.09 -0.27 -8.90
C ALA A 86 -0.29 -0.47 -8.24
N VAL A 87 -0.34 -0.47 -6.91
CA VAL A 87 -1.59 -0.51 -6.13
C VAL A 87 -2.36 0.80 -6.29
N MET A 88 -1.68 1.94 -6.28
CA MET A 88 -2.29 3.26 -6.50
C MET A 88 -2.94 3.35 -7.87
N ALA A 89 -2.22 2.95 -8.93
CA ALA A 89 -2.71 2.96 -10.30
C ALA A 89 -3.83 1.92 -10.54
N ALA A 90 -3.78 0.76 -9.89
CA ALA A 90 -4.89 -0.20 -9.91
C ALA A 90 -6.13 0.37 -9.20
N THR A 91 -5.94 0.94 -8.02
CA THR A 91 -7.02 1.55 -7.22
C THR A 91 -7.66 2.72 -7.96
N ALA A 92 -6.88 3.61 -8.56
CA ALA A 92 -7.38 4.74 -9.33
C ALA A 92 -8.25 4.29 -10.52
N ARG A 93 -7.93 3.16 -11.16
CA ARG A 93 -8.74 2.59 -12.25
C ARG A 93 -10.04 1.92 -11.78
N ASP A 94 -10.08 1.44 -10.54
CA ASP A 94 -11.20 0.67 -9.98
C ASP A 94 -12.21 1.50 -9.16
N ILE A 95 -11.98 2.80 -9.06
CA ILE A 95 -12.92 3.77 -8.45
C ILE A 95 -13.63 4.59 -9.52
N THR A 96 -14.74 5.21 -9.15
CA THR A 96 -15.51 6.08 -10.05
C THR A 96 -15.00 7.53 -10.05
N GLY A 97 -15.37 8.33 -11.05
CA GLY A 97 -15.04 9.77 -11.10
C GLY A 97 -15.51 10.56 -9.87
N PRO A 98 -16.77 10.39 -9.40
CA PRO A 98 -17.23 11.00 -8.14
C PRO A 98 -16.40 10.59 -6.92
N GLU A 99 -16.03 9.30 -6.81
CA GLU A 99 -15.15 8.82 -5.74
C GLU A 99 -13.77 9.48 -5.82
N ALA A 100 -13.20 9.62 -7.02
CA ALA A 100 -11.93 10.29 -7.22
C ALA A 100 -11.98 11.77 -6.79
N ALA A 101 -13.06 12.49 -7.11
CA ALA A 101 -13.25 13.87 -6.67
C ALA A 101 -13.31 13.98 -5.12
N GLN A 102 -14.03 13.08 -4.46
CA GLN A 102 -14.07 13.04 -3.00
C GLN A 102 -12.69 12.74 -2.39
N ILE A 103 -11.95 11.78 -2.96
CA ILE A 103 -10.60 11.43 -2.49
C ILE A 103 -9.65 12.62 -2.66
N LEU A 104 -9.73 13.37 -3.78
CA LEU A 104 -8.93 14.59 -3.98
C LEU A 104 -9.20 15.65 -2.90
N SER A 105 -10.46 15.87 -2.53
CA SER A 105 -10.82 16.76 -1.41
C SER A 105 -10.21 16.28 -0.08
N HIS A 106 -10.24 14.98 0.18
CA HIS A 106 -9.59 14.39 1.35
C HIS A 106 -8.07 14.54 1.33
N ILE A 107 -7.43 14.44 0.16
CA ILE A 107 -6.00 14.66 0.00
C ILE A 107 -5.63 16.10 0.37
N CYS A 108 -6.40 17.10 -0.09
CA CYS A 108 -6.18 18.50 0.29
C CYS A 108 -6.23 18.68 1.81
N MET A 109 -7.26 18.15 2.47
CA MET A 109 -7.37 18.21 3.93
C MET A 109 -6.21 17.49 4.66
N ALA A 110 -5.70 16.40 4.08
CA ALA A 110 -4.57 15.65 4.66
C ALA A 110 -3.24 16.41 4.49
N LEU A 111 -3.04 17.09 3.36
CA LEU A 111 -1.88 17.94 3.10
C LEU A 111 -1.82 19.12 4.08
N ASP A 112 -2.96 19.78 4.32
CA ASP A 112 -3.06 20.90 5.27
C ASP A 112 -2.65 20.48 6.69
N LYS A 113 -3.04 19.26 7.09
CA LYS A 113 -2.73 18.72 8.42
C LYS A 113 -1.31 18.17 8.55
N SER A 114 -0.76 17.62 7.46
CA SER A 114 0.53 16.93 7.49
C SER A 114 1.31 17.13 6.19
N PRO A 115 2.06 18.25 6.06
CA PRO A 115 2.85 18.52 4.86
C PRO A 115 3.96 17.49 4.64
N ALA A 116 4.36 16.74 5.67
CA ALA A 116 5.33 15.64 5.57
C ALA A 116 4.88 14.53 4.60
N ARG A 117 3.56 14.40 4.34
CA ARG A 117 2.99 13.41 3.42
C ARG A 117 2.91 13.90 1.96
N ALA A 118 3.40 15.11 1.65
CA ALA A 118 3.21 15.75 0.36
C ALA A 118 3.62 14.89 -0.84
N VAL A 119 4.73 14.16 -0.73
CA VAL A 119 5.22 13.29 -1.82
C VAL A 119 4.19 12.20 -2.15
N VAL A 120 3.82 11.37 -1.16
CA VAL A 120 2.89 10.26 -1.36
C VAL A 120 1.51 10.75 -1.81
N LEU A 121 1.03 11.84 -1.22
CA LEU A 121 -0.26 12.43 -1.56
C LEU A 121 -0.24 13.03 -2.99
N SER A 122 0.87 13.62 -3.43
CA SER A 122 1.02 14.10 -4.81
C SER A 122 1.02 12.97 -5.84
N GLU A 123 1.56 11.80 -5.49
CA GLU A 123 1.50 10.61 -6.34
C GLU A 123 0.08 10.07 -6.46
N TRP A 124 -0.69 10.10 -5.37
CA TRP A 124 -2.11 9.77 -5.40
C TRP A 124 -2.87 10.73 -6.31
N THR A 125 -2.69 12.04 -6.12
CA THR A 125 -3.29 13.08 -6.96
C THR A 125 -2.96 12.84 -8.43
N ARG A 126 -1.69 12.57 -8.78
CA ARG A 126 -1.29 12.29 -10.16
C ARG A 126 -2.04 11.08 -10.74
N ASN A 127 -2.10 9.96 -10.02
CA ASN A 127 -2.80 8.76 -10.48
C ASN A 127 -4.31 9.02 -10.70
N LEU A 128 -4.93 9.75 -9.78
CA LEU A 128 -6.36 10.11 -9.90
C LEU A 128 -6.62 11.01 -11.10
N LEU A 129 -5.78 12.03 -11.31
CA LEU A 129 -5.90 12.94 -12.44
C LEU A 129 -5.67 12.21 -13.78
N LEU A 130 -4.70 11.31 -13.87
CA LEU A 130 -4.44 10.57 -15.11
C LEU A 130 -5.61 9.68 -15.55
N VAL A 131 -6.36 9.11 -14.60
CA VAL A 131 -7.50 8.23 -14.90
C VAL A 131 -8.80 9.03 -15.07
N HIS A 132 -9.03 10.04 -14.23
CA HIS A 132 -10.33 10.71 -14.10
C HIS A 132 -10.36 12.15 -14.62
N ALA A 133 -9.32 12.63 -15.32
CA ALA A 133 -9.27 14.00 -15.86
C ALA A 133 -10.52 14.38 -16.65
N GLY A 134 -11.08 13.47 -17.47
CA GLY A 134 -12.28 13.76 -18.26
C GLY A 134 -13.53 14.00 -17.41
N TYR A 135 -13.69 13.27 -16.30
CA TYR A 135 -14.76 13.53 -15.34
C TYR A 135 -14.50 14.85 -14.58
N LEU A 136 -13.28 15.02 -14.07
CA LEU A 136 -12.88 16.14 -13.25
C LEU A 136 -12.90 17.47 -14.01
N SER A 137 -12.61 17.49 -15.31
CA SER A 137 -12.67 18.70 -16.12
C SER A 137 -14.09 19.26 -16.28
N GLY A 138 -15.10 18.41 -16.14
CA GLY A 138 -16.51 18.80 -16.14
C GLY A 138 -17.12 18.90 -14.74
N HIS A 139 -16.33 18.64 -13.70
CA HIS A 139 -16.75 18.73 -12.31
C HIS A 139 -16.40 20.12 -11.78
N PRO A 140 -17.37 20.88 -11.24
CA PRO A 140 -17.13 22.23 -10.73
C PRO A 140 -16.28 22.25 -9.45
#